data_AF-A0A0D2KGR6-F1
#
_entry.id   AF-A0A0D2KGR6-F1
#
_cell.length_a   1.000
_cell.length_b   1.000
_cell.length_c   1.000
_cell.angle_alpha   90.00
_cell.angle_beta   90.00
_cell.angle_gamma   90.00
#
_symmetry.space_group_name_H-M   'P 1'
#
loop_
_entity.id
_entity.type
_entity.pdbx_description
1 polymer ?
#
loop_
_entity_poly.entity_id
_entity_poly.type
_entity_poly.pdbx_seq_one_letter_code
_entity_poly.pdbx_strand_id
1 'polypeptide(L)' 'ANSPAISSSSTVVICTFITTLPDELAITIGESIRVLAEYDDGWALCMNTSGEQGMVPLECL' A
#
# COMPACT_ATOMS: atom_id res chain seq x y z
N ALA A 1 -2.84 -16.00 12.35
CA ALA A 1 -2.29 -16.43 11.06
C ALA A 1 -2.61 -15.32 10.07
N ASN A 2 -1.69 -14.39 9.88
CA ASN A 2 -1.92 -13.27 8.97
C ASN A 2 -1.64 -13.78 7.56
N SER A 3 -2.67 -14.35 6.96
CA SER A 3 -2.63 -14.87 5.59
C SER A 3 -2.88 -13.66 4.68
N PRO A 4 -1.86 -13.13 3.97
CA PRO A 4 -2.10 -12.06 3.02
C PRO A 4 -3.02 -12.59 1.91
N ALA A 5 -4.09 -11.86 1.62
CA ALA A 5 -4.84 -12.06 0.39
C ALA A 5 -4.03 -11.41 -0.74
N ILE A 6 -3.43 -12.22 -1.61
CA ILE A 6 -2.67 -11.70 -2.75
C ILE A 6 -3.66 -11.08 -3.73
N SER A 7 -3.61 -9.76 -3.84
CA SER A 7 -4.50 -8.94 -4.65
C SER A 7 -3.62 -8.09 -5.54
N SER A 8 -3.60 -8.33 -6.85
CA SER A 8 -2.77 -7.58 -7.83
C SER A 8 -3.57 -6.45 -8.49
N SER A 9 -4.30 -5.70 -7.69
CA SER A 9 -5.20 -4.63 -8.14
C SER A 9 -4.48 -3.29 -8.10
N SER A 10 -4.67 -2.45 -9.12
CA SER A 10 -4.15 -1.07 -9.12
C SER A 10 -5.22 -0.13 -8.58
N THR A 11 -4.88 0.67 -7.57
CA THR A 11 -5.78 1.68 -6.97
C THR A 11 -5.13 3.06 -7.02
N VAL A 12 -5.95 4.09 -6.83
CA VAL A 12 -5.50 5.48 -6.73
C VAL A 12 -5.49 5.87 -5.27
N VAL A 13 -4.35 6.36 -4.82
CA VAL A 13 -4.16 6.81 -3.44
C VAL A 13 -5.11 7.97 -3.16
N ILE A 14 -5.96 7.81 -2.15
CA ILE A 14 -6.93 8.83 -1.72
C ILE A 14 -6.44 9.65 -0.53
N CYS A 15 -5.30 9.30 0.08
CA CYS A 15 -4.72 10.06 1.18
C CYS A 15 -3.19 9.97 1.16
N THR A 16 -2.51 11.09 1.42
CA THR A 16 -1.04 11.12 1.47
C THR A 16 -0.56 10.48 2.76
N PHE A 17 0.22 9.41 2.65
CA PHE A 17 0.83 8.73 3.78
C PHE A 17 2.34 9.00 3.78
N ILE A 18 2.81 9.63 4.85
CA ILE A 18 4.23 9.93 5.07
C ILE A 18 4.79 8.80 5.93
N THR A 19 5.75 8.06 5.39
CA THR A 19 6.37 6.94 6.11
C THR A 19 7.15 7.44 7.30
N THR A 20 7.08 6.68 8.38
CA THR A 20 7.87 6.87 9.60
C THR A 20 8.80 5.70 9.86
N LEU A 21 8.50 4.54 9.27
CA LEU A 21 9.28 3.33 9.34
C LEU A 21 9.90 2.97 7.98
N PRO A 22 11.05 2.27 7.98
CA PRO A 22 11.73 1.87 6.75
C PRO A 22 11.00 0.79 5.93
N ASP A 23 10.02 0.11 6.53
CA ASP A 23 9.17 -0.91 5.87
C ASP A 23 7.89 -0.33 5.24
N GLU A 24 7.61 0.95 5.47
CA GLU A 24 6.43 1.63 4.93
C GLU A 24 6.72 2.26 3.57
N LEU A 25 5.69 2.39 2.73
CA LEU A 25 5.79 3.06 1.43
C LEU A 25 5.16 4.45 1.47
N ALA A 26 5.91 5.47 1.04
CA ALA A 26 5.39 6.83 0.98
C ALA A 26 4.49 6.94 -0.24
N ILE A 27 3.23 7.32 -0.01
CA ILE A 27 2.23 7.44 -1.07
C ILE A 27 1.63 8.83 -1.04
N THR A 28 1.43 9.41 -2.22
CA THR A 28 0.84 10.74 -2.36
C THR A 28 -0.56 10.63 -2.94
N ILE A 29 -1.49 11.43 -2.41
CA ILE A 29 -2.85 11.52 -2.95
C ILE A 29 -2.85 11.77 -4.47
N GLY A 30 -3.61 10.97 -5.20
CA GLY A 30 -3.68 11.00 -6.67
C GLY A 30 -2.64 10.15 -7.39
N GLU A 31 -1.71 9.49 -6.69
CA GLU A 31 -0.82 8.52 -7.32
C GLU A 31 -1.50 7.17 -7.55
N SER A 32 -1.13 6.52 -8.66
CA SER A 32 -1.54 5.15 -8.95
C SER A 32 -0.53 4.17 -8.39
N ILE A 33 -0.96 3.29 -7.49
CA ILE A 33 -0.12 2.24 -6.92
C ILE A 33 -0.75 0.87 -7.17
N ARG A 34 0.07 -0.17 -7.11
CA ARG A 34 -0.39 -1.55 -7.22
C ARG A 34 -0.43 -2.17 -5.84
N VAL A 35 -1.62 -2.55 -5.39
CA VAL A 35 -1.79 -3.45 -4.26
C VAL A 35 -1.19 -4.80 -4.67
N LEU A 36 -0.43 -5.41 -3.77
CA LEU A 36 0.17 -6.74 -3.94
C LEU A 36 -0.44 -7.74 -2.97
N ALA A 37 -0.67 -7.31 -1.73
CA ALA A 37 -1.27 -8.11 -0.70
C ALA A 37 -2.07 -7.24 0.26
N GLU A 38 -3.20 -7.76 0.73
CA GLU A 38 -4.04 -7.13 1.74
C GLU A 38 -4.01 -7.98 3.01
N TYR A 39 -3.91 -7.32 4.16
CA TYR A 39 -3.85 -7.93 5.48
C TYR A 39 -5.12 -7.60 6.25
N ASP A 40 -5.61 -8.56 7.03
CA ASP A 40 -6.84 -8.43 7.83
C ASP A 40 -6.73 -7.36 8.94
N ASP A 41 -5.51 -7.00 9.32
CA ASP A 41 -5.21 -5.96 10.31
C ASP A 41 -5.34 -4.50 9.77
N GLY A 42 -5.84 -4.31 8.54
CA GLY A 42 -6.07 -2.97 7.96
C GLY A 42 -4.90 -2.42 7.13
N TRP A 43 -3.91 -3.25 6.81
CA TRP A 43 -2.74 -2.88 6.03
C TRP A 43 -2.73 -3.56 4.67
N ALA A 44 -2.07 -2.95 3.71
CA ALA A 44 -1.82 -3.53 2.40
C ALA A 44 -0.36 -3.32 2.00
N LEU A 45 0.27 -4.35 1.47
CA LEU A 45 1.55 -4.23 0.78
C LEU A 45 1.27 -3.68 -0.62
N CYS A 46 1.81 -2.51 -0.92
CA CYS A 46 1.67 -1.88 -2.22
C CYS A 46 3.03 -1.67 -2.87
N MET A 47 3.01 -1.46 -4.18
CA MET A 47 4.15 -1.15 -5.02
C MET A 47 3.89 0.14 -5.79
N ASN A 48 4.79 1.10 -5.69
CA ASN A 48 4.72 2.34 -6.46
C ASN A 48 5.16 2.13 -7.91
N THR A 49 5.03 3.17 -8.73
CA THR A 49 5.48 3.17 -10.13
C THR A 49 7.00 3.06 -10.28
N SER A 50 7.76 3.44 -9.24
CA SER A 50 9.22 3.27 -9.15
C SER A 50 9.64 1.81 -8.86
N GLY A 51 8.70 0.91 -8.54
CA GLY A 51 8.97 -0.47 -8.17
C GLY A 51 9.34 -0.68 -6.70
N GLU A 52 9.23 0.36 -5.87
CA GLU A 52 9.41 0.27 -4.43
C GLU A 52 8.16 -0.34 -3.79
N GLN A 53 8.38 -1.28 -2.88
CA GLN A 53 7.33 -1.99 -2.17
C GLN A 53 7.36 -1.56 -0.71
N GLY A 54 6.18 -1.40 -0.12
CA GLY A 54 6.08 -1.19 1.31
C GLY A 54 4.65 -1.19 1.79
N MET A 55 4.53 -1.13 3.10
CA MET A 55 3.25 -1.23 3.78
C MET A 55 2.55 0.13 3.77
N VAL A 56 1.26 0.11 3.41
CA VAL A 56 0.38 1.28 3.45
C VAL A 56 -0.94 0.89 4.11
N PRO A 57 -1.59 1.79 4.86
CA PRO A 57 -2.91 1.52 5.43
C PRO A 57 -3.98 1.47 4.32
N LEU A 58 -4.90 0.50 4.43
CA LEU A 58 -6.04 0.34 3.51
C LEU A 58 -6.94 1.60 3.48
N GLU A 59 -6.92 2.39 4.55
CA GLU A 59 -7.67 3.65 4.64
C GLU A 59 -7.18 4.74 3.66
N CYS A 60 -5.97 4.60 3.11
CA CYS A 60 -5.41 5.52 2.12
C CYS A 60 -5.60 5.06 0.65
N LEU A 61 -6.17 3.87 0.44
CA LEU A 61 -6.28 3.18 -0.87
C LEU A 61 -7.66 3.28 -1.51
#